data_AF-A0A7C9CZK7-F1
#
_entry.id   AF-A0A7C9CZK7-F1
#
_cell.length_a   1.000
_cell.length_b   1.000
_cell.length_c   1.000
_cell.angle_alpha   90.00
_cell.angle_beta   90.00
_cell.angle_gamma   90.00
#
_symmetry.space_group_name_H-M   'P 1'
#
loop_
_entity.id
_entity.type
_entity.pdbx_description
1 polymer ?
#
loop_
_entity_poly.entity_id
_entity_poly.type
_entity_poly.pdbx_seq_one_letter_code
_entity_poly.pdbx_strand_id
1 'polypeptide(L)'
;MSRRPDISEGLKRLRCRTLVFVGDESPFHEEALYMISKLDKRYSALVEVQACGSMVTEEQPHAMLIPLEYFLMGYGFYRPVQLSGSPRSPLSPSCISPELLSLESMGLKLKPIKTRISLNV
;
A
#
# COMPACT_ATOMS: atom_id res chain seq x y z
N MET A 1 -14.26 -20.80 25.15
CA MET A 1 -14.25 -19.42 24.64
C MET A 1 -12.81 -18.97 24.49
N SER A 2 -12.31 -18.77 23.28
CA SER A 2 -10.97 -18.20 23.07
C SER A 2 -11.05 -16.69 23.16
N ARG A 3 -10.51 -16.10 24.24
CA ARG A 3 -10.37 -14.64 24.35
C ARG A 3 -9.21 -14.20 23.47
N ARG A 4 -9.37 -13.13 22.70
CA ARG A 4 -8.23 -12.53 21.99
C ARG A 4 -7.19 -12.06 23.01
N PRO A 5 -5.89 -12.36 22.80
CA PRO A 5 -4.84 -11.87 23.68
C PRO A 5 -4.72 -10.34 23.56
N ASP A 6 -4.47 -9.68 24.69
CA ASP A 6 -4.20 -8.24 24.70
C ASP A 6 -2.77 -7.98 24.20
N ILE A 7 -2.66 -7.17 23.14
CA ILE A 7 -1.40 -6.81 22.50
C ILE A 7 -0.91 -5.40 22.87
N SER A 8 -1.59 -4.70 23.79
CA SER A 8 -1.33 -3.29 24.13
C SER A 8 0.13 -3.04 24.53
N GLU A 9 0.73 -3.93 25.33
CA GLU A 9 2.15 -3.81 25.72
C GLU A 9 3.11 -4.05 24.55
N GLY A 10 2.72 -4.91 23.61
CA GLY A 10 3.47 -5.10 22.36
C GLY A 10 3.46 -3.84 21.49
N LEU A 11 2.31 -3.19 21.37
CA LEU A 11 2.15 -1.94 20.62
C LEU A 11 3.01 -0.81 21.22
N LYS A 12 3.05 -0.66 22.55
CA LYS A 12 3.90 0.32 23.23
C LYS A 12 5.39 0.11 22.98
N ARG A 13 5.81 -1.14 22.74
CA ARG A 13 7.21 -1.51 22.50
C ARG A 13 7.62 -1.40 21.03
N LEU A 14 6.68 -1.18 20.11
CA LEU A 14 6.95 -1.09 18.68
C LEU A 14 7.80 0.15 18.38
N ARG A 15 8.93 -0.05 17.68
CA ARG A 15 9.90 1.03 17.37
C ARG A 15 9.93 1.43 15.89
N CYS A 16 9.25 0.69 15.01
CA CYS A 16 9.15 1.05 13.61
C CYS A 16 8.12 2.15 13.39
N ARG A 17 8.26 2.93 12.31
CA ARG A 17 7.21 3.86 11.91
C ARG A 17 6.00 3.05 11.44
N THR A 18 4.81 3.46 11.86
CA THR A 18 3.56 2.75 11.64
C THR A 18 2.54 3.70 11.03
N LEU A 19 1.97 3.33 9.88
CA LEU A 19 0.87 4.03 9.26
C LEU A 19 -0.37 3.13 9.34
N VAL A 20 -1.43 3.63 9.97
CA VAL A 20 -2.71 2.92 10.12
C VAL A 20 -3.74 3.60 9.24
N PHE A 21 -4.43 2.82 8.40
CA PHE A 21 -5.60 3.27 7.66
C PHE A 21 -6.85 2.65 8.28
N VAL A 22 -7.90 3.43 8.40
CA VAL A 22 -9.22 2.95 8.83
C VAL A 22 -10.30 3.71 8.09
N GLY A 23 -11.35 3.02 7.65
CA GLY A 23 -12.56 3.67 7.14
C GLY A 23 -13.38 4.26 8.27
N ASP A 24 -14.03 5.40 8.04
CA ASP A 24 -14.93 6.03 8.99
C ASP A 24 -16.15 5.15 9.32
N GLU A 25 -16.66 4.42 8.33
CA GLU A 25 -17.80 3.50 8.47
C GLU A 25 -17.36 2.05 8.81
N SER A 26 -16.08 1.85 9.19
CA SER A 26 -15.58 0.52 9.53
C SER A 26 -16.08 0.07 10.92
N PRO A 27 -16.53 -1.19 11.08
CA PRO A 27 -16.80 -1.76 12.41
C PRO A 27 -15.57 -1.86 13.30
N PHE A 28 -14.37 -1.58 12.78
CA PHE A 28 -13.10 -1.58 13.52
C PHE A 28 -12.57 -0.17 13.80
N HIS A 29 -13.36 0.87 13.55
CA HIS A 29 -12.96 2.27 13.73
C HIS A 29 -12.47 2.54 15.17
N GLU A 30 -13.28 2.20 16.17
CA GLU A 30 -12.94 2.36 17.58
C GLU A 30 -11.71 1.53 17.99
N GLU A 31 -11.60 0.29 17.51
CA GLU A 31 -10.41 -0.54 17.74
C GLU A 31 -9.14 0.07 17.13
N ALA A 32 -9.23 0.70 15.94
CA ALA A 32 -8.09 1.36 15.32
C ALA A 32 -7.66 2.59 16.12
N LEU A 33 -8.62 3.39 16.61
CA LEU A 33 -8.37 4.51 17.52
C LEU A 33 -7.74 4.04 18.84
N TYR A 34 -8.22 2.93 19.38
CA TYR A 34 -7.62 2.31 20.56
C TYR A 34 -6.18 1.86 20.29
N MET A 35 -5.92 1.18 19.17
CA MET A 35 -4.59 0.69 18.80
C MET A 35 -3.60 1.84 18.61
N ILE A 36 -3.97 2.88 17.87
CA ILE A 36 -3.09 4.05 17.66
C ILE A 36 -2.80 4.76 18.98
N SER A 37 -3.75 4.78 19.93
CA SER A 37 -3.54 5.36 21.27
C SER A 37 -2.45 4.63 22.08
N LYS A 38 -2.14 3.37 21.75
CA LYS A 38 -1.08 2.59 22.40
C LYS A 38 0.28 2.67 21.70
N LEU A 39 0.32 3.16 20.46
CA LEU A 39 1.55 3.36 19.70
C LEU A 39 2.25 4.67 20.11
N ASP A 40 3.58 4.73 19.99
CA ASP A 40 4.34 5.97 20.21
C ASP A 40 4.01 6.98 19.10
N LYS A 41 3.39 8.10 19.49
CA LYS A 41 2.93 9.19 18.60
C LYS A 41 4.03 9.79 17.71
N ARG A 42 5.31 9.62 18.07
CA ARG A 42 6.44 10.10 17.25
C ARG A 42 6.67 9.23 16.02
N TYR A 43 6.24 7.98 16.06
CA TYR A 43 6.47 6.99 15.00
C TYR A 43 5.17 6.52 14.36
N SER A 44 4.01 6.98 14.82
CA SER A 44 2.71 6.52 14.32
C SER A 44 1.91 7.63 13.66
N ALA A 45 1.14 7.26 12.63
CA ALA A 45 0.17 8.12 11.98
C ALA A 45 -1.11 7.32 11.69
N LEU A 46 -2.26 7.97 11.83
CA LEU A 46 -3.58 7.44 11.49
C LEU A 46 -4.14 8.22 10.32
N VAL A 47 -4.74 7.51 9.37
CA VAL A 47 -5.51 8.08 8.27
C VAL A 47 -6.93 7.50 8.33
N GLU A 48 -7.87 8.38 8.64
CA GLU A 48 -9.30 8.07 8.58
C GLU A 48 -9.81 8.37 7.16
N VAL A 49 -10.28 7.34 6.48
CA VAL A 49 -10.74 7.42 5.11
C VAL A 49 -12.25 7.60 5.12
N GLN A 50 -12.68 8.75 4.59
CA GLN A 50 -14.09 9.12 4.56
C GLN A 50 -14.89 8.24 3.58
N ALA A 51 -16.17 8.00 3.90
CA ALA A 51 -17.08 7.18 3.12
C ALA A 51 -16.46 5.81 2.73
N CYS A 52 -15.85 5.13 3.70
CA CYS A 52 -15.16 3.87 3.50
C CYS A 52 -15.48 2.87 4.62
N GLY A 53 -15.76 1.62 4.23
CA GLY A 53 -15.92 0.51 5.15
C GLY A 53 -14.58 -0.09 5.60
N SER A 54 -14.54 -1.42 5.74
CA SER A 54 -13.36 -2.12 6.28
C SER A 54 -12.20 -2.24 5.28
N MET A 55 -12.48 -2.21 3.98
CA MET A 55 -11.52 -2.60 2.95
C MET A 55 -10.99 -1.38 2.20
N VAL A 56 -10.28 -0.49 2.91
CA VAL A 56 -9.71 0.75 2.35
C VAL A 56 -8.92 0.50 1.05
N THR A 57 -8.18 -0.61 0.96
CA THR A 57 -7.41 -0.98 -0.24
C THR A 57 -8.26 -1.29 -1.46
N GLU A 58 -9.49 -1.74 -1.27
CA GLU A 58 -10.41 -2.08 -2.37
C GLU A 58 -11.41 -0.96 -2.64
N GLU A 59 -11.92 -0.33 -1.58
CA GLU A 59 -12.95 0.72 -1.65
C GLU A 59 -12.35 2.08 -2.06
N GLN A 60 -11.21 2.46 -1.47
CA GLN A 60 -10.59 3.77 -1.61
C GLN A 60 -9.05 3.70 -1.80
N PRO A 61 -8.53 2.93 -2.79
CA PRO A 61 -7.08 2.77 -2.97
C PRO A 61 -6.34 4.09 -3.22
N HIS A 62 -7.01 5.06 -3.85
CA HIS A 62 -6.43 6.37 -4.15
C HIS A 62 -6.20 7.22 -2.89
N ALA A 63 -7.03 7.06 -1.85
CA ALA A 63 -6.84 7.73 -0.57
C ALA A 63 -5.54 7.31 0.13
N MET A 64 -4.99 6.14 -0.23
CA MET A 64 -3.73 5.64 0.32
C MET A 64 -2.48 6.21 -0.35
N LEU A 65 -2.58 6.72 -1.59
CA LEU A 65 -1.41 7.08 -2.41
C LEU A 65 -0.54 8.14 -1.73
N ILE A 66 -1.13 9.27 -1.39
CA ILE A 66 -0.41 10.41 -0.81
C ILE A 66 0.14 10.07 0.59
N PRO A 67 -0.64 9.50 1.53
CA PRO A 67 -0.10 9.12 2.83
C PRO A 67 1.01 8.06 2.74
N LEU A 68 0.88 7.09 1.83
CA LEU A 68 1.91 6.06 1.62
C LEU A 68 3.20 6.66 1.03
N GLU A 69 3.07 7.59 0.09
CA GLU A 69 4.20 8.34 -0.48
C GLU A 69 4.98 9.07 0.62
N TYR A 70 4.29 9.88 1.44
CA TYR A 70 4.92 10.60 2.55
C TYR A 70 5.52 9.66 3.60
N PHE A 71 4.86 8.54 3.88
CA PHE A 71 5.38 7.54 4.79
C PHE A 71 6.69 6.92 4.28
N LEU A 72 6.76 6.56 3.00
CA LEU A 72 7.96 6.04 2.35
C LEU A 72 9.05 7.10 2.21
N MET A 73 8.71 8.37 1.99
CA MET A 73 9.64 9.50 2.05
C MET A 73 10.31 9.59 3.42
N GLY A 74 9.55 9.38 4.49
CA GLY A 74 10.07 9.36 5.85
C GLY A 74 11.16 8.30 6.07
N TYR A 75 11.11 7.18 5.34
CA TYR A 75 12.13 6.13 5.37
C TYR A 75 13.29 6.35 4.39
N GLY A 76 13.21 7.36 3.51
CA GLY A 76 14.17 7.55 2.43
C GLY A 76 14.02 6.55 1.27
N PHE A 77 12.92 5.78 1.23
CA PHE A 77 12.63 4.86 0.11
C PHE A 77 11.98 5.57 -1.06
N TYR A 78 11.34 6.72 -0.82
CA TYR A 78 10.79 7.51 -1.91
C TYR A 78 11.91 8.14 -2.72
N ARG A 79 12.05 7.65 -3.95
CA ARG A 79 12.80 8.31 -5.00
C ARG A 79 11.73 8.84 -5.96
N PRO A 80 11.66 10.16 -6.20
CA PRO A 80 10.72 10.71 -7.17
C PRO A 80 10.86 9.91 -8.46
N VAL A 81 9.75 9.39 -8.99
CA VAL A 81 9.75 8.90 -10.36
C VAL A 81 10.04 10.13 -11.20
N GLN A 82 11.31 10.29 -11.56
CA GLN A 82 11.70 11.18 -12.64
C GLN A 82 11.12 10.54 -13.89
N LEU A 83 9.83 10.77 -14.14
CA LEU A 83 9.21 10.70 -15.46
C LEU A 83 9.90 11.77 -16.29
N SER A 84 11.17 11.52 -16.60
CA SER A 84 11.87 12.25 -17.63
C SER A 84 11.08 11.88 -18.89
N GLY A 85 10.32 12.84 -19.42
CA GLY A 85 9.71 12.73 -20.75
C GLY A 85 10.75 12.66 -21.87
N SER A 86 12.01 12.32 -21.57
CA SER A 86 13.08 12.11 -22.52
C SER A 86 13.19 10.61 -22.83
N PRO A 87 12.89 10.18 -24.07
CA PRO A 87 12.89 8.78 -24.48
C PRO A 87 14.32 8.17 -24.60
N ARG A 88 15.35 8.81 -24.02
CA ARG A 88 16.77 8.46 -24.26
C ARG A 88 17.68 8.42 -23.01
N SER A 89 17.14 8.44 -21.79
CA SER A 89 17.99 8.28 -20.59
C SER A 89 17.93 6.85 -20.04
N PRO A 90 19.03 6.07 -20.04
CA PRO A 90 19.07 4.72 -19.47
C PRO A 90 19.24 4.70 -17.93
N LEU A 91 19.18 5.85 -17.25
CA LEU A 91 19.52 5.99 -15.82
C LEU A 91 18.43 6.65 -14.98
N SER A 92 17.16 6.55 -15.36
CA SER A 92 16.03 6.85 -14.46
C SER A 92 15.51 5.57 -13.80
N PRO A 93 15.43 5.50 -12.45
CA PRO A 93 15.29 4.26 -11.70
C PRO A 93 13.82 3.87 -11.58
N SER A 94 13.28 3.18 -12.58
CA SER A 94 12.26 2.18 -12.27
C SER A 94 12.96 1.13 -11.40
N CYS A 95 12.70 1.12 -10.09
CA CYS A 95 13.34 0.22 -9.11
C CYS A 95 12.99 -1.27 -9.32
N ILE A 96 12.20 -1.58 -10.34
CA ILE A 96 11.89 -2.92 -10.79
C ILE A 96 12.51 -3.04 -12.17
N SER A 97 13.45 -3.97 -12.32
CA SER A 97 14.02 -4.25 -13.63
C SER A 97 12.88 -4.75 -14.53
N PRO A 98 12.76 -4.27 -15.78
CA PRO A 98 11.67 -4.65 -16.68
C PRO A 98 11.62 -6.17 -16.90
N GLU A 99 12.75 -6.85 -16.73
CA GLU A 99 12.84 -8.30 -16.76
C GLU A 99 11.99 -8.96 -15.67
N LEU A 100 11.86 -8.38 -14.48
CA LEU A 100 11.02 -8.91 -13.38
C LEU A 100 9.52 -8.81 -13.64
N LEU A 101 9.09 -7.91 -14.53
CA LEU A 101 7.70 -7.79 -14.95
C LEU A 101 7.38 -8.72 -16.13
N SER A 102 8.37 -9.44 -16.64
CA SER A 102 8.12 -10.42 -17.68
C SER A 102 7.36 -11.62 -17.12
N LEU A 103 6.42 -12.14 -17.91
CA LEU A 103 5.71 -13.37 -17.58
C LEU A 103 6.66 -14.56 -17.37
N GLU A 104 7.79 -14.55 -18.08
CA GLU A 104 8.80 -15.60 -18.07
C GLU A 104 9.63 -15.58 -16.77
N SER A 105 10.00 -14.39 -16.26
CA SER A 105 10.69 -14.24 -14.96
C SER A 105 9.79 -14.56 -13.76
N MET A 106 8.49 -14.33 -13.89
CA MET A 106 7.48 -14.66 -12.86
C MET A 106 7.17 -16.16 -12.80
N GLY A 107 7.80 -16.98 -13.65
CA GLY A 107 7.57 -18.43 -13.73
C GLY A 107 6.20 -18.80 -14.27
N LEU A 108 5.49 -17.86 -14.89
CA LEU A 108 4.12 -18.05 -15.37
C LEU A 108 4.12 -18.51 -16.83
N LYS A 109 3.91 -19.81 -17.05
CA LYS A 109 3.76 -20.37 -18.41
C LYS A 109 2.32 -20.25 -18.90
N LEU A 110 1.89 -19.03 -19.21
CA LEU A 110 0.55 -18.78 -19.75
C LEU A 110 0.49 -19.18 -21.23
N LYS A 111 -0.57 -19.90 -21.62
CA LYS A 111 -0.88 -20.11 -23.04
C LYS A 111 -1.64 -18.88 -23.56
N PRO A 112 -1.35 -18.38 -24.78
CA PRO A 112 -2.13 -17.31 -25.38
C PRO A 112 -3.62 -17.67 -25.41
N ILE A 113 -4.47 -16.81 -24.84
CA ILE A 113 -5.91 -16.96 -24.95
C ILE A 113 -6.27 -16.59 -26.39
N LYS A 114 -6.87 -17.53 -27.13
CA LYS A 114 -7.42 -17.25 -28.46
C LYS A 114 -8.65 -16.36 -28.29
N THR A 115 -8.46 -15.05 -28.24
CA THR A 115 -9.57 -14.10 -28.38
C THR A 115 -9.99 -14.06 -29.85
N ARG A 116 -11.23 -14.46 -30.13
CA ARG A 116 -11.83 -14.22 -31.45
C ARG A 116 -12.20 -12.74 -31.51
N ILE A 117 -11.24 -11.88 -31.86
CA ILE A 117 -11.53 -10.50 -32.19
C ILE A 117 -11.96 -10.51 -33.66
N SER A 118 -13.25 -10.36 -33.92
CA SER A 118 -13.75 -10.06 -35.25
C SER A 118 -13.30 -8.64 -35.60
N LEU A 119 -12.27 -8.51 -36.44
CA LEU A 119 -11.97 -7.27 -37.12
C LEU A 119 -13.09 -7.01 -38.13
N ASN A 120 -14.09 -6.21 -37.75
CA ASN A 120 -14.92 -5.53 -38.74
C ASN A 120 -14.06 -4.42 -39.35
N VAL A 121 -13.63 -4.66 -40.58
CA VAL A 121 -13.09 -3.63 -41.49
C VAL A 121 -14.25 -2.79 -42.02
#